data_AF-B9TEP6-F1
#
_entry.id   AF-B9TEP6-F1
#
_cell.length_a   1.000
_cell.length_b   1.000
_cell.length_c   1.000
_cell.angle_alpha   90.00
_cell.angle_beta   90.00
_cell.angle_gamma   90.00
#
_symmetry.space_group_name_H-M   'P 1'
#
loop_
_entity.id
_entity.type
_entity.pdbx_description
1 polymer ?
#
loop_
_entity_poly.entity_id
_entity_poly.type
_entity_poly.pdbx_seq_one_letter_code
_entity_poly.pdbx_strand_id
1 'polypeptide(L)'
;MPPSSSPSGKNKSCSEKANYDEQKVVTRMQLVIVTGLSGSGKTIALRVFEDSGYYCIDNLPATLLPHIQSHVADRDAAKVAVSIDSRSIAIESLADIVQALKTQGIAVHLLFLDASLETLVKRFSETRRKHPLSTPDQALAESINHERDLLSGLNNLGHHVDTSNLSANALRHHTRDWMLQIEQGYQEARPHSLVLSFISFGFKHGIPLDADFVFDVRSLPNPHYDPVLRPYNGKQAPIQQFLQNEAMVLEMQRDIQHYIEKWLPSFYHDHRSYVTIGIGCTGGQHRSVYLVEQLGAYFKQQHQVMIRHRELQDAHATVSP
;
A
#
# COMPACT_ATOMS: atom_id res chain seq x y z
N MET A 1 63.90 34.92 -35.63
CA MET A 1 64.14 34.82 -34.17
C MET A 1 63.20 35.78 -33.46
N PRO A 2 62.63 35.38 -32.29
CA PRO A 2 61.31 35.81 -31.76
C PRO A 2 61.46 36.90 -30.67
N PRO A 3 60.46 37.22 -29.77
CA PRO A 3 58.98 37.15 -29.80
C PRO A 3 58.23 38.41 -29.25
N SER A 4 56.88 38.34 -29.28
CA SER A 4 55.87 38.85 -28.31
C SER A 4 55.58 40.37 -28.27
N SER A 5 54.34 40.86 -28.14
CA SER A 5 53.13 40.31 -27.49
C SER A 5 51.83 41.03 -27.92
N SER A 6 50.70 40.31 -27.79
CA SER A 6 49.31 40.77 -27.57
C SER A 6 48.56 41.43 -28.77
N PRO A 7 47.21 41.37 -28.89
CA PRO A 7 46.24 41.41 -27.78
C PRO A 7 44.91 40.63 -27.91
N SER A 8 44.12 40.78 -26.84
CA SER A 8 42.65 40.92 -26.83
C SER A 8 41.78 39.67 -26.76
N GLY A 9 40.97 39.65 -25.70
CA GLY A 9 39.70 38.94 -25.69
C GLY A 9 38.54 39.89 -25.95
N LYS A 10 37.50 39.40 -26.65
CA LYS A 10 36.11 39.30 -26.16
C LYS A 10 35.17 38.81 -27.27
N ASN A 11 34.20 38.01 -26.80
CA ASN A 11 32.89 37.64 -27.39
C ASN A 11 32.90 36.59 -28.52
N LYS A 12 32.53 35.34 -28.24
CA LYS A 12 31.16 34.76 -28.07
C LYS A 12 30.29 34.83 -29.34
N SER A 13 30.18 33.69 -30.03
CA SER A 13 28.89 33.12 -30.44
C SER A 13 29.04 31.65 -30.86
N CYS A 14 28.14 30.82 -30.33
CA CYS A 14 27.57 29.58 -30.89
C CYS A 14 28.47 28.60 -31.65
N SER A 15 28.71 27.44 -31.06
CA SER A 15 28.15 26.19 -31.61
C SER A 15 28.23 25.09 -30.56
N GLU A 16 27.06 24.57 -30.20
CA GLU A 16 26.82 23.47 -29.29
C GLU A 16 27.59 22.21 -29.69
N LYS A 17 28.36 21.68 -28.75
CA LYS A 17 28.64 20.24 -28.62
C LYS A 17 28.57 19.89 -27.14
N ALA A 18 27.35 19.74 -26.65
CA ALA A 18 27.13 19.11 -25.36
C ALA A 18 27.32 17.61 -25.57
N ASN A 19 28.40 17.07 -25.00
CA ASN A 19 28.54 15.66 -24.70
C ASN A 19 27.32 15.23 -23.87
N TYR A 20 26.38 14.54 -24.50
CA TYR A 20 25.33 13.82 -23.81
C TYR A 20 25.90 12.43 -23.48
N ASP A 21 26.46 12.33 -22.28
CA ASP A 21 26.81 11.05 -21.66
C ASP A 21 25.52 10.23 -21.56
N GLU A 22 25.44 9.13 -22.34
CA GLU A 22 24.41 8.09 -22.21
C GLU A 22 24.59 7.35 -20.88
N GLN A 23 24.17 7.99 -19.78
CA GLN A 23 23.79 7.24 -18.59
C GLN A 23 22.43 6.60 -18.87
N LYS A 24 22.45 5.41 -19.46
CA LYS A 24 21.31 4.48 -19.43
C LYS A 24 20.90 4.33 -17.96
N VAL A 25 19.81 5.00 -17.58
CA VAL A 25 19.05 4.64 -16.38
C VAL A 25 18.63 3.21 -16.61
N VAL A 26 19.31 2.26 -15.97
CA VAL A 26 18.84 0.87 -15.92
C VAL A 26 17.56 0.92 -15.11
N THR A 27 16.42 1.08 -15.78
CA THR A 27 15.10 0.91 -15.21
C THR A 27 15.05 -0.51 -14.65
N ARG A 28 15.22 -0.64 -13.32
CA ARG A 28 15.16 -1.93 -12.62
C ARG A 28 13.72 -2.44 -12.71
N MET A 29 13.47 -3.35 -13.64
CA MET A 29 12.21 -4.08 -13.73
C MET A 29 12.06 -4.97 -12.49
N GLN A 30 10.87 -4.95 -11.88
CA GLN A 30 10.50 -5.85 -10.80
C GLN A 30 9.49 -6.86 -11.32
N LEU A 31 9.85 -8.14 -11.26
CA LEU A 31 9.03 -9.25 -11.72
C LEU A 31 8.62 -10.13 -10.54
N VAL A 32 7.32 -10.24 -10.32
CA VAL A 32 6.73 -11.17 -9.36
C VAL A 32 6.15 -12.36 -10.10
N ILE A 33 6.56 -13.56 -9.72
CA ILE A 33 6.06 -14.81 -10.27
C ILE A 33 5.20 -15.48 -9.20
N VAL A 34 3.90 -15.65 -9.47
CA VAL A 34 2.97 -16.37 -8.60
C VAL A 34 2.77 -17.77 -9.16
N THR A 35 3.16 -18.79 -8.40
CA THR A 35 3.01 -20.20 -8.76
C THR A 35 2.50 -21.01 -7.55
N GLY A 36 2.22 -22.29 -7.75
CA GLY A 36 1.72 -23.19 -6.71
C GLY A 36 0.61 -24.10 -7.19
N LEU A 37 0.05 -24.89 -6.28
CA LEU A 37 -0.98 -25.89 -6.60
C LEU A 37 -2.26 -25.26 -7.14
N SER A 38 -3.01 -26.01 -7.92
CA SER A 38 -4.33 -25.59 -8.38
C SER A 38 -5.29 -25.53 -7.18
N GLY A 39 -5.93 -24.37 -6.98
CA GLY A 39 -6.79 -24.12 -5.82
C GLY A 39 -6.07 -23.56 -4.57
N SER A 40 -4.76 -23.33 -4.61
CA SER A 40 -4.02 -22.70 -3.50
C SER A 40 -4.25 -21.19 -3.35
N GLY A 41 -4.90 -20.55 -4.33
CA GLY A 41 -5.26 -19.12 -4.25
C GLY A 41 -4.42 -18.19 -5.13
N LYS A 42 -3.75 -18.71 -6.16
CA LYS A 42 -2.98 -17.92 -7.16
C LYS A 42 -3.74 -16.70 -7.70
N THR A 43 -5.02 -16.88 -8.05
CA THR A 43 -5.88 -15.78 -8.54
C THR A 43 -6.12 -14.70 -7.48
N ILE A 44 -6.21 -15.06 -6.20
CA ILE A 44 -6.36 -14.10 -5.10
C ILE A 44 -5.07 -13.28 -4.97
N ALA A 45 -3.92 -13.94 -5.00
CA ALA A 45 -2.63 -13.26 -4.93
C ALA A 45 -2.41 -12.33 -6.14
N LEU A 46 -2.71 -12.77 -7.37
CA LEU A 46 -2.55 -11.94 -8.56
C LEU A 46 -3.42 -10.67 -8.53
N ARG A 47 -4.65 -10.77 -8.00
CA ARG A 47 -5.52 -9.60 -7.80
C ARG A 47 -4.94 -8.59 -6.80
N VAL A 48 -4.25 -9.04 -5.76
CA VAL A 48 -3.59 -8.13 -4.81
C VAL A 48 -2.52 -7.29 -5.51
N PHE A 49 -1.74 -7.89 -6.41
CA PHE A 49 -0.78 -7.17 -7.24
C PHE A 49 -1.47 -6.20 -8.20
N GLU A 50 -2.57 -6.62 -8.83
CA GLU A 50 -3.37 -5.78 -9.75
C GLU A 50 -3.92 -4.54 -9.04
N ASP A 51 -4.54 -4.73 -7.86
CA ASP A 51 -5.06 -3.66 -7.00
C ASP A 51 -3.97 -2.68 -6.55
N SER A 52 -2.70 -3.11 -6.57
CA SER A 52 -1.54 -2.33 -6.15
C SER A 52 -0.76 -1.73 -7.33
N GLY A 53 -1.31 -1.82 -8.55
CA GLY A 53 -0.79 -1.17 -9.75
C GLY A 53 0.25 -1.97 -10.53
N TYR A 54 0.40 -3.27 -10.27
CA TYR A 54 1.25 -4.15 -11.10
C TYR A 54 0.55 -4.44 -12.44
N TYR A 55 1.35 -4.61 -13.49
CA TYR A 55 0.87 -5.20 -14.72
C TYR A 55 0.76 -6.72 -14.54
N CYS A 56 -0.47 -7.21 -14.40
CA CYS A 56 -0.75 -8.60 -14.12
C CYS A 56 -1.03 -9.41 -15.39
N ILE A 57 -0.35 -10.56 -15.55
CA ILE A 57 -0.63 -11.53 -16.63
C ILE A 57 -1.01 -12.86 -15.98
N ASP A 58 -2.22 -13.35 -16.26
CA ASP A 58 -2.69 -14.65 -15.77
C ASP A 58 -2.36 -15.76 -16.77
N ASN A 59 -1.97 -16.93 -16.25
CA ASN A 59 -1.70 -18.15 -17.02
C ASN A 59 -0.65 -17.97 -18.12
N LEU A 60 0.47 -17.32 -17.80
CA LEU A 60 1.59 -17.14 -18.73
C LEU A 60 2.40 -18.45 -18.82
N PRO A 61 2.64 -19.00 -20.02
CA PRO A 61 3.59 -20.11 -20.20
C PRO A 61 4.99 -19.71 -19.73
N ALA A 62 5.64 -20.57 -18.95
CA ALA A 62 6.99 -20.36 -18.43
C ALA A 62 8.01 -20.11 -19.55
N THR A 63 7.81 -20.68 -20.74
CA THR A 63 8.66 -20.46 -21.92
C THR A 63 8.68 -19.02 -22.42
N LEU A 64 7.66 -18.21 -22.09
CA LEU A 64 7.58 -16.81 -22.49
C LEU A 64 8.18 -15.83 -21.47
N LEU A 65 8.50 -16.30 -20.26
CA LEU A 65 9.14 -15.47 -19.23
C LEU A 65 10.43 -14.77 -19.70
N PRO A 66 11.35 -15.42 -20.44
CA PRO A 66 12.56 -14.76 -20.94
C PRO A 66 12.28 -13.54 -21.83
N HIS A 67 11.12 -13.51 -22.50
CA HIS A 67 10.72 -12.45 -23.43
C HIS A 67 9.89 -11.35 -22.77
N ILE A 68 9.63 -11.44 -21.47
CA ILE A 68 8.72 -10.50 -20.80
C ILE A 68 9.25 -9.06 -20.82
N GLN A 69 10.56 -8.86 -20.76
CA GLN A 69 11.17 -7.54 -20.84
C GLN A 69 10.82 -6.82 -22.15
N SER A 70 10.91 -7.50 -23.29
CA SER A 70 10.59 -6.90 -24.60
C SER A 70 9.13 -6.47 -24.74
N HIS A 71 8.23 -7.04 -23.93
CA HIS A 71 6.82 -6.68 -23.94
C HIS A 71 6.46 -5.54 -22.98
N VAL A 72 7.34 -5.19 -22.04
CA VAL A 72 7.05 -4.17 -21.00
C VAL A 72 8.07 -3.03 -21.01
N ALA A 73 9.04 -3.05 -21.92
CA ALA A 73 10.10 -2.02 -22.06
C ALA A 73 9.58 -0.59 -22.30
N ASP A 74 8.41 -0.43 -22.93
CA ASP A 74 7.83 0.90 -23.22
C ASP A 74 7.07 1.52 -22.02
N ARG A 75 7.03 0.86 -20.87
CA ARG A 75 6.41 1.40 -19.65
C ARG A 75 7.47 1.73 -18.61
N ASP A 76 7.62 3.02 -18.32
CA ASP A 76 8.49 3.52 -17.24
C ASP A 76 8.17 2.80 -15.92
N ALA A 77 9.20 2.23 -15.29
CA ALA A 77 9.14 1.49 -14.02
C ALA A 77 8.16 0.28 -14.01
N ALA A 78 8.42 -0.71 -14.86
CA ALA A 78 7.61 -1.92 -14.99
C ALA A 78 7.61 -2.81 -13.73
N LYS A 79 6.62 -2.62 -12.85
CA LYS A 79 6.16 -3.61 -11.87
C LYS A 79 5.26 -4.63 -12.57
N VAL A 80 5.71 -5.87 -12.69
CA VAL A 80 4.99 -6.92 -13.43
C VAL A 80 4.75 -8.10 -12.50
N ALA A 81 3.51 -8.61 -12.48
CA ALA A 81 3.16 -9.83 -11.77
C ALA A 81 2.61 -10.86 -12.77
N VAL A 82 3.14 -12.07 -12.74
CA VAL A 82 2.71 -13.14 -13.65
C VAL A 82 2.30 -14.36 -12.86
N SER A 83 1.17 -14.97 -13.23
CA SER A 83 0.83 -16.29 -12.71
C SER A 83 1.30 -17.37 -13.68
N ILE A 84 1.95 -18.40 -13.14
CA ILE A 84 2.38 -19.57 -13.88
C ILE A 84 1.72 -20.78 -13.25
N ASP A 85 1.06 -21.56 -14.08
CA ASP A 85 0.31 -22.74 -13.67
C ASP A 85 1.05 -24.02 -14.05
N SER A 86 0.71 -25.12 -13.38
CA SER A 86 1.26 -26.47 -13.63
C SER A 86 1.01 -26.99 -15.05
N ARG A 87 0.06 -26.39 -15.77
CA ARG A 87 -0.19 -26.64 -17.20
C ARG A 87 0.94 -26.18 -18.14
N SER A 88 1.84 -25.34 -17.66
CA SER A 88 2.91 -24.81 -18.50
C SER A 88 3.92 -25.89 -18.85
N ILE A 89 4.18 -26.09 -20.16
CA ILE A 89 5.03 -27.12 -20.78
C ILE A 89 6.50 -27.12 -20.29
N ALA A 90 6.88 -26.22 -19.38
CA ALA A 90 8.26 -26.02 -18.95
C ALA A 90 8.40 -25.69 -17.46
N ILE A 91 7.46 -26.11 -16.60
CA ILE A 91 7.49 -25.72 -15.19
C ILE A 91 8.73 -26.23 -14.43
N GLU A 92 9.27 -27.38 -14.83
CA GLU A 92 10.52 -27.92 -14.29
C GLU A 92 11.72 -27.01 -14.57
N SER A 93 11.72 -26.32 -15.72
CA SER A 93 12.77 -25.37 -16.11
C SER A 93 12.58 -23.96 -15.52
N LEU A 94 11.50 -23.73 -14.77
CA LEU A 94 11.22 -22.42 -14.18
C LEU A 94 12.35 -21.96 -13.26
N ALA A 95 13.00 -22.88 -12.55
CA ALA A 95 14.16 -22.60 -11.71
C ALA A 95 15.30 -21.95 -12.50
N ASP A 96 15.69 -22.58 -13.61
CA ASP A 96 16.76 -22.12 -14.48
C ASP A 96 16.41 -20.77 -15.15
N ILE A 97 15.14 -20.62 -15.56
CA ILE A 97 14.63 -19.37 -16.14
C ILE A 97 14.71 -18.24 -15.10
N VAL A 98 14.25 -18.47 -13.87
CA VAL A 98 14.33 -17.47 -12.80
C VAL A 98 15.78 -17.07 -12.52
N GLN A 99 16.70 -18.03 -12.49
CA GLN A 99 18.12 -17.75 -12.29
C GLN A 99 18.71 -16.94 -13.45
N ALA A 100 18.36 -17.27 -14.70
CA ALA A 100 18.79 -16.52 -15.88
C ALA A 100 18.24 -15.08 -15.90
N LEU A 101 17.00 -14.86 -15.47
CA LEU A 101 16.43 -13.51 -15.35
C LEU A 101 17.12 -12.69 -14.25
N LYS A 102 17.50 -13.33 -13.13
CA LYS A 102 18.26 -12.68 -12.06
C LYS A 102 19.67 -12.27 -12.53
N THR A 103 20.36 -13.11 -13.32
CA THR A 103 21.68 -12.76 -13.87
C THR A 103 21.63 -11.64 -14.90
N GLN A 104 20.48 -11.43 -15.54
CA GLN A 104 20.19 -10.27 -16.40
C GLN A 104 19.87 -8.97 -15.64
N GLY A 105 19.91 -9.00 -14.30
CA GLY A 105 19.70 -7.82 -13.46
C GLY A 105 18.23 -7.48 -13.16
N ILE A 106 17.29 -8.39 -13.43
CA ILE A 106 15.88 -8.24 -13.05
C ILE A 106 15.71 -8.58 -11.57
N ALA A 107 14.96 -7.76 -10.84
CA ALA A 107 14.52 -8.10 -9.49
C ALA A 107 13.36 -9.11 -9.56
N VAL A 108 13.70 -10.41 -9.55
CA VAL A 108 12.73 -11.51 -9.61
C VAL A 108 12.37 -12.02 -8.22
N HIS A 109 11.08 -11.97 -7.88
CA HIS A 109 10.50 -12.50 -6.66
C HIS A 109 9.51 -13.61 -6.99
N LEU A 110 9.59 -14.75 -6.32
CA LEU A 110 8.69 -15.89 -6.55
C LEU A 110 7.83 -16.11 -5.31
N LEU A 111 6.51 -16.20 -5.50
CA LEU A 111 5.51 -16.57 -4.50
C LEU A 111 5.00 -17.96 -4.84
N PHE A 112 5.24 -18.91 -3.93
CA PHE A 112 4.74 -20.27 -4.04
C PHE A 112 3.58 -20.48 -3.06
N LEU A 113 2.39 -20.81 -3.58
CA LEU A 113 1.21 -21.06 -2.77
C LEU A 113 0.89 -22.56 -2.70
N ASP A 114 0.92 -23.13 -1.50
CA ASP A 114 0.55 -24.52 -1.23
C ASP A 114 -0.74 -24.60 -0.38
N ALA A 115 -1.33 -25.78 -0.30
CA ALA A 115 -2.38 -26.12 0.66
C ALA A 115 -2.47 -27.64 0.84
N SER A 116 -3.00 -28.09 1.96
CA SER A 116 -3.21 -29.51 2.25
C SER A 116 -4.14 -30.15 1.24
N LEU A 117 -3.94 -31.44 0.98
CA LEU A 117 -4.77 -32.21 0.04
C LEU A 117 -6.26 -32.09 0.37
N GLU A 118 -6.60 -32.23 1.65
CA GLU A 118 -7.95 -32.10 2.17
C GLU A 118 -8.56 -30.72 1.86
N THR A 119 -7.79 -29.65 2.06
CA THR A 119 -8.23 -28.29 1.76
C THR A 119 -8.47 -28.09 0.27
N LEU A 120 -7.56 -28.55 -0.58
CA LEU A 120 -7.69 -28.41 -2.03
C LEU A 120 -8.90 -29.18 -2.55
N VAL A 121 -9.10 -30.42 -2.11
CA VAL A 121 -10.28 -31.23 -2.45
C VAL A 121 -11.56 -30.50 -2.07
N LYS A 122 -11.61 -29.88 -0.87
CA LYS A 122 -12.76 -29.07 -0.44
C LYS A 122 -12.99 -27.85 -1.32
N ARG A 123 -11.94 -27.10 -1.67
CA ARG A 123 -12.04 -25.91 -2.54
C ARG A 123 -12.52 -26.25 -3.95
N PHE A 124 -12.07 -27.38 -4.50
CA PHE A 124 -12.54 -27.86 -5.81
C PHE A 124 -14.00 -28.30 -5.77
N SER A 125 -14.46 -28.94 -4.69
CA SER A 125 -15.87 -29.32 -4.54
C SER A 125 -16.79 -28.10 -4.40
N GLU A 126 -16.35 -27.07 -3.67
CA GLU A 126 -17.08 -25.79 -3.52
C GLU A 126 -17.20 -25.02 -4.84
N THR A 127 -16.11 -24.94 -5.61
CA THR A 127 -16.09 -24.19 -6.88
C THR A 127 -16.64 -24.99 -8.06
N ARG A 128 -16.82 -26.31 -7.91
CA ARG A 128 -17.24 -27.26 -8.94
C ARG A 128 -16.38 -27.21 -10.22
N ARG A 129 -15.14 -26.73 -10.11
CA ARG A 129 -14.19 -26.67 -11.23
C ARG A 129 -13.48 -28.00 -11.39
N LYS A 130 -13.14 -28.36 -12.62
CA LYS A 130 -12.26 -29.50 -12.89
C LYS A 130 -10.82 -29.13 -12.56
N HIS A 131 -10.03 -30.12 -12.14
CA HIS A 131 -8.60 -29.94 -11.94
C HIS A 131 -7.92 -29.73 -13.30
N PRO A 132 -6.99 -28.78 -13.46
CA PRO A 132 -6.37 -28.50 -14.75
C PRO A 132 -5.61 -29.68 -15.36
N LEU A 133 -5.07 -30.56 -14.51
CA LEU A 133 -4.36 -31.79 -14.90
C LEU A 133 -5.20 -33.07 -14.79
N SER A 134 -6.51 -33.01 -14.50
CA SER A 134 -7.30 -34.24 -14.38
C SER A 134 -7.49 -34.92 -15.73
N THR A 135 -7.23 -36.22 -15.79
CA THR A 135 -7.70 -37.10 -16.87
C THR A 135 -9.06 -37.72 -16.51
N PRO A 136 -9.85 -38.22 -17.48
CA PRO A 136 -11.18 -38.79 -17.23
C PRO A 136 -11.18 -39.95 -16.22
N ASP A 137 -10.07 -40.67 -16.11
CA ASP A 137 -9.93 -41.90 -15.33
C ASP A 137 -9.24 -41.69 -13.97
N GLN A 138 -8.92 -40.44 -13.60
CA GLN A 138 -8.07 -40.13 -12.44
C GLN A 138 -8.85 -39.41 -11.34
N ALA A 139 -8.63 -39.83 -10.09
CA ALA A 139 -9.23 -39.16 -8.95
C ALA A 139 -8.66 -37.75 -8.77
N LEU A 140 -9.47 -36.84 -8.21
CA LEU A 140 -9.02 -35.47 -7.91
C LEU A 140 -7.78 -35.46 -7.00
N ALA A 141 -7.76 -36.33 -5.99
CA ALA A 141 -6.64 -36.44 -5.06
C ALA A 141 -5.34 -36.88 -5.76
N GLU A 142 -5.42 -37.81 -6.70
CA GLU A 142 -4.29 -38.26 -7.52
C GLU A 142 -3.77 -37.13 -8.41
N SER A 143 -4.68 -36.33 -8.99
CA SER A 143 -4.32 -35.19 -9.84
C SER A 143 -3.57 -34.11 -9.04
N ILE A 144 -3.99 -33.85 -7.80
CA ILE A 144 -3.35 -32.89 -6.89
C ILE A 144 -1.96 -33.38 -6.46
N ASN A 145 -1.83 -34.67 -6.13
CA ASN A 145 -0.54 -35.25 -5.75
C ASN A 145 0.45 -35.22 -6.92
N HIS A 146 -0.01 -35.59 -8.13
CA HIS A 146 0.81 -35.48 -9.32
C HIS A 146 1.26 -34.04 -9.59
N GLU A 147 0.38 -33.05 -9.41
CA GLU A 147 0.74 -31.64 -9.49
C GLU A 147 1.80 -31.25 -8.46
N ARG A 148 1.67 -31.74 -7.22
CA ARG A 148 2.65 -31.49 -6.15
C ARG A 148 4.02 -32.07 -6.47
N ASP A 149 4.07 -33.26 -7.03
CA ASP A 149 5.34 -33.88 -7.43
C ASP A 149 6.04 -33.06 -8.52
N LEU A 150 5.29 -32.59 -9.53
CA LEU A 150 5.80 -31.71 -10.59
C LEU A 150 6.34 -30.38 -10.06
N LEU A 151 5.72 -29.81 -9.03
CA LEU A 151 6.10 -28.51 -8.46
C LEU A 151 7.11 -28.61 -7.30
N SER A 152 7.46 -29.82 -6.85
CA SER A 152 8.29 -30.05 -5.66
C SER A 152 9.65 -29.32 -5.71
N GLY A 153 10.24 -29.18 -6.91
CA GLY A 153 11.50 -28.46 -7.13
C GLY A 153 11.40 -26.93 -6.97
N LEU A 154 10.20 -26.37 -6.93
CA LEU A 154 9.98 -24.92 -6.88
C LEU A 154 9.79 -24.36 -5.46
N ASN A 155 9.51 -25.23 -4.48
CA ASN A 155 9.23 -24.84 -3.09
C ASN A 155 10.35 -24.00 -2.45
N ASN A 156 11.61 -24.24 -2.87
CA ASN A 156 12.79 -23.60 -2.29
C ASN A 156 13.23 -22.31 -3.02
N LEU A 157 12.60 -21.95 -4.14
CA LEU A 157 13.04 -20.84 -4.99
C LEU A 157 12.52 -19.47 -4.57
N GLY A 158 11.53 -19.44 -3.66
CA GLY A 158 10.79 -18.23 -3.34
C GLY A 158 10.11 -18.24 -1.98
N HIS A 159 9.22 -17.27 -1.79
CA HIS A 159 8.40 -17.13 -0.60
C HIS A 159 7.27 -18.16 -0.63
N HIS A 160 7.34 -19.14 0.27
CA HIS A 160 6.36 -20.21 0.39
C HIS A 160 5.26 -19.85 1.38
N VAL A 161 4.01 -19.99 0.97
CA VAL A 161 2.83 -19.72 1.81
C VAL A 161 1.93 -20.95 1.81
N ASP A 162 1.74 -21.53 2.99
CA ASP A 162 0.71 -22.55 3.21
C ASP A 162 -0.65 -21.89 3.43
N THR A 163 -1.57 -22.14 2.51
CA THR A 163 -2.93 -21.57 2.51
C THR A 163 -3.96 -22.51 3.11
N SER A 164 -3.59 -23.67 3.66
CA SER A 164 -4.50 -24.70 4.17
C SER A 164 -5.57 -24.14 5.12
N ASN A 165 -5.13 -23.32 6.07
CA ASN A 165 -5.99 -22.76 7.13
C ASN A 165 -6.26 -21.27 6.92
N LEU A 166 -5.95 -20.72 5.73
CA LEU A 166 -6.14 -19.31 5.44
C LEU A 166 -7.49 -19.07 4.77
N SER A 167 -8.21 -18.06 5.27
CA SER A 167 -9.34 -17.49 4.55
C SER A 167 -8.85 -16.70 3.33
N ALA A 168 -9.75 -16.45 2.37
CA ALA A 168 -9.42 -15.63 1.20
C ALA A 168 -8.92 -14.23 1.60
N ASN A 169 -9.49 -13.63 2.64
CA ASN A 169 -9.01 -12.33 3.16
C ASN A 169 -7.61 -12.47 3.79
N ALA A 170 -7.38 -13.48 4.62
CA ALA A 170 -6.07 -13.71 5.23
C ALA A 170 -4.97 -13.91 4.18
N LEU A 171 -5.26 -14.62 3.08
CA LEU A 171 -4.32 -14.76 1.96
C LEU A 171 -4.06 -13.42 1.25
N ARG A 172 -5.08 -12.57 1.06
CA ARG A 172 -4.87 -11.22 0.50
C ARG A 172 -3.94 -10.38 1.38
N HIS A 173 -4.15 -10.43 2.69
CA HIS A 173 -3.32 -9.73 3.67
C HIS A 173 -1.87 -10.21 3.62
N HIS A 174 -1.65 -11.51 3.72
CA HIS A 174 -0.32 -12.11 3.65
C HIS A 174 0.42 -11.79 2.33
N THR A 175 -0.31 -11.80 1.21
CA THR A 175 0.26 -11.45 -0.10
C THR A 175 0.64 -9.97 -0.15
N ARG A 176 -0.20 -9.08 0.39
CA ARG A 176 0.05 -7.63 0.42
C ARG A 176 1.26 -7.30 1.31
N ASP A 177 1.41 -7.94 2.46
CA ASP A 177 2.56 -7.73 3.33
C ASP A 177 3.87 -8.13 2.67
N TRP A 178 3.89 -9.30 2.05
CA TRP A 178 5.05 -9.76 1.30
C TRP A 178 5.36 -8.83 0.12
N MET A 179 4.33 -8.36 -0.61
CA MET A 179 4.49 -7.36 -1.68
C MET A 179 5.13 -6.06 -1.17
N LEU A 180 4.70 -5.55 -0.02
CA LEU A 180 5.30 -4.33 0.56
C LEU A 180 6.76 -4.56 0.95
N GLN A 181 7.11 -5.74 1.46
CA GLN A 181 8.50 -6.09 1.80
C GLN A 181 9.42 -6.10 0.57
N ILE A 182 8.94 -6.66 -0.57
CA ILE A 182 9.73 -6.69 -1.81
C ILE A 182 9.87 -5.31 -2.45
N GLU A 183 8.91 -4.41 -2.28
CA GLU A 183 8.99 -3.03 -2.79
C GLU A 183 9.93 -2.14 -1.97
N GLN A 184 10.02 -2.37 -0.66
CA GLN A 184 10.81 -1.53 0.25
C GLN A 184 12.27 -1.97 0.39
N GLY A 185 12.67 -3.15 -0.13
CA GLY A 185 14.06 -3.57 -0.16
C GLY A 185 14.73 -3.56 1.22
N TYR A 186 14.25 -4.39 2.16
CA TYR A 186 14.99 -4.73 3.39
C TYR A 186 15.49 -3.53 4.24
N GLN A 187 14.75 -2.43 4.31
CA GLN A 187 14.94 -1.42 5.35
C GLN A 187 13.63 -1.18 6.11
N GLU A 188 13.77 -1.30 7.44
CA GLU A 188 12.81 -1.05 8.52
C GLU A 188 11.37 -0.74 8.11
N ALA A 189 10.50 -1.72 8.37
CA ALA A 189 9.06 -1.65 8.23
C ALA A 189 8.48 -0.35 8.81
N ARG A 190 8.23 0.63 7.94
CA ARG A 190 7.20 1.63 8.19
C ARG A 190 5.95 1.16 7.46
N PRO A 191 4.86 0.86 8.19
CA PRO A 191 3.62 0.40 7.59
C PRO A 191 2.98 1.55 6.78
N HIS A 192 3.33 1.64 5.50
CA HIS A 192 2.93 2.72 4.60
C HIS A 192 1.56 2.50 3.92
N SER A 193 0.60 1.88 4.60
CA SER A 193 -0.75 1.64 4.02
C SER A 193 -1.91 2.22 4.81
N LEU A 194 -1.68 2.78 6.01
CA LEU A 194 -2.75 3.30 6.86
C LEU A 194 -2.71 4.83 6.93
N VAL A 195 -3.79 5.47 6.52
CA VAL A 195 -4.01 6.92 6.67
C VAL A 195 -4.81 7.18 7.94
N LEU A 196 -4.28 7.99 8.84
CA LEU A 196 -5.02 8.47 10.00
C LEU A 196 -5.87 9.68 9.61
N SER A 197 -7.19 9.53 9.65
CA SER A 197 -8.13 10.61 9.38
C SER A 197 -8.63 11.21 10.68
N PHE A 198 -8.33 12.48 10.95
CA PHE A 198 -8.91 13.21 12.07
C PHE A 198 -10.04 14.09 11.58
N ILE A 199 -11.25 13.87 12.10
CA ILE A 199 -12.44 14.64 11.74
C ILE A 199 -13.03 15.35 12.95
N SER A 200 -13.18 16.66 12.87
CA SER A 200 -13.94 17.40 13.88
C SER A 200 -15.40 17.46 13.48
N PHE A 201 -16.30 17.25 14.44
CA PHE A 201 -17.73 17.32 14.18
C PHE A 201 -18.52 17.96 15.33
N GLY A 202 -19.78 18.35 15.03
CA GLY A 202 -20.77 18.78 16.01
C GLY A 202 -21.81 17.69 16.30
N PHE A 203 -22.00 17.29 17.56
CA PHE A 203 -23.02 16.30 17.96
C PHE A 203 -24.43 16.71 17.58
N LYS A 204 -24.73 18.02 17.51
CA LYS A 204 -26.03 18.53 17.04
C LYS A 204 -26.32 18.18 15.57
N HIS A 205 -25.29 17.78 14.81
CA HIS A 205 -25.37 17.36 13.40
C HIS A 205 -25.13 15.86 13.21
N GLY A 206 -25.14 15.06 14.29
CA GLY A 206 -24.91 13.62 14.25
C GLY A 206 -23.44 13.23 14.18
N ILE A 207 -23.14 11.95 14.37
CA ILE A 207 -21.78 11.40 14.33
C ILE A 207 -21.41 11.10 12.86
N PRO A 208 -20.17 11.34 12.40
CA PRO A 208 -19.72 10.92 11.08
C PRO A 208 -19.88 9.40 10.89
N LEU A 209 -20.42 8.98 9.74
CA LEU A 209 -20.72 7.57 9.46
C LEU A 209 -19.45 6.72 9.31
N ASP A 210 -18.35 7.36 8.96
CA ASP A 210 -17.04 6.79 8.68
C ASP A 210 -16.09 6.84 9.87
N ALA A 211 -16.54 7.24 11.07
CA ALA A 211 -15.72 7.29 12.27
C ALA A 211 -15.55 5.90 12.92
N ASP A 212 -14.30 5.46 13.07
CA ASP A 212 -13.95 4.24 13.82
C ASP A 212 -13.89 4.51 15.33
N PHE A 213 -13.34 5.67 15.71
CA PHE A 213 -13.31 6.15 17.09
C PHE A 213 -14.04 7.48 17.21
N VAL A 214 -14.74 7.66 18.32
CA VAL A 214 -15.43 8.92 18.63
C VAL A 214 -15.11 9.36 20.05
N PHE A 215 -14.52 10.55 20.18
CA PHE A 215 -14.23 11.18 21.46
C PHE A 215 -15.13 12.39 21.68
N ASP A 216 -15.89 12.36 22.77
CA ASP A 216 -16.72 13.49 23.19
C ASP A 216 -15.92 14.46 24.06
N VAL A 217 -15.81 15.71 23.60
CA VAL A 217 -15.04 16.76 24.28
C VAL A 217 -15.94 17.90 24.78
N ARG A 218 -17.24 17.65 24.93
CA ARG A 218 -18.22 18.63 25.42
C ARG A 218 -18.01 19.03 26.88
N SER A 219 -17.32 18.21 27.67
CA SER A 219 -16.95 18.50 29.06
C SER A 219 -15.87 19.57 29.20
N LEU A 220 -15.09 19.85 28.15
CA LEU A 220 -13.99 20.82 28.19
C LEU A 220 -14.49 22.28 28.29
N PRO A 221 -13.67 23.20 28.84
CA PRO A 221 -13.96 24.63 28.91
C PRO A 221 -14.47 25.17 27.57
N ASN A 222 -15.59 25.89 27.61
CA ASN A 222 -16.33 26.28 26.41
C ASN A 222 -16.05 27.74 26.02
N PRO A 223 -15.31 28.00 24.93
CA PRO A 223 -15.00 29.36 24.48
C PRO A 223 -16.25 30.17 24.11
N HIS A 224 -17.36 29.50 23.82
CA HIS A 224 -18.62 30.14 23.45
C HIS A 224 -19.19 31.05 24.57
N TYR A 225 -18.81 30.86 25.84
CA TYR A 225 -19.29 31.74 26.89
C TYR A 225 -18.68 33.15 26.82
N ASP A 226 -17.48 33.29 26.25
CA ASP A 226 -16.86 34.59 25.98
C ASP A 226 -17.38 35.15 24.63
N PRO A 227 -18.14 36.26 24.65
CA PRO A 227 -18.65 36.89 23.42
C PRO A 227 -17.56 37.29 22.41
N VAL A 228 -16.35 37.59 22.89
CA VAL A 228 -15.20 37.97 22.04
C VAL A 228 -14.67 36.76 21.28
N LEU A 229 -14.75 35.57 21.87
CA LEU A 229 -14.26 34.33 21.27
C LEU A 229 -15.28 33.67 20.34
N ARG A 230 -16.59 33.90 20.53
CA ARG A 230 -17.66 33.29 19.71
C ARG A 230 -17.46 33.35 18.19
N PRO A 231 -17.02 34.48 17.59
CA PRO A 231 -16.88 34.58 16.13
C PRO A 231 -15.72 33.76 15.55
N TYR A 232 -14.76 33.37 16.40
CA TYR A 232 -13.59 32.62 15.97
C TYR A 232 -13.87 31.11 15.95
N ASN A 233 -13.06 30.34 15.22
CA ASN A 233 -13.09 28.87 15.22
C ASN A 233 -11.77 28.29 15.75
N GLY A 234 -11.74 26.97 15.98
CA GLY A 234 -10.61 26.27 16.58
C GLY A 234 -9.28 26.32 15.79
N LYS A 235 -9.29 26.79 14.54
CA LYS A 235 -8.07 27.01 13.75
C LYS A 235 -7.43 28.38 14.01
N GLN A 236 -8.16 29.30 14.62
CA GLN A 236 -7.74 30.68 14.77
C GLN A 236 -7.10 30.93 16.13
N ALA A 237 -6.09 31.80 16.15
CA ALA A 237 -5.25 32.06 17.31
C ALA A 237 -6.02 32.37 18.61
N PRO A 238 -7.12 33.17 18.62
CA PRO A 238 -7.84 33.46 19.87
C PRO A 238 -8.40 32.21 20.56
N ILE A 239 -8.93 31.25 19.78
CA ILE A 239 -9.45 30.00 20.33
C ILE A 239 -8.31 29.06 20.73
N GLN A 240 -7.24 29.01 19.93
CA GLN A 240 -6.05 28.21 20.25
C GLN A 240 -5.43 28.67 21.58
N GLN A 241 -5.23 29.97 21.75
CA GLN A 241 -4.66 30.53 22.98
C GLN A 241 -5.55 30.26 24.20
N PHE A 242 -6.86 30.45 24.07
CA PHE A 242 -7.81 30.13 25.14
C PHE A 242 -7.69 28.65 25.56
N LEU A 243 -7.76 27.73 24.60
CA LEU A 243 -7.78 26.29 24.88
C LEU A 243 -6.41 25.74 25.32
N GLN A 244 -5.30 26.32 24.86
CA GLN A 244 -3.94 25.91 25.25
C GLN A 244 -3.62 26.26 26.71
N ASN A 245 -4.27 27.27 27.28
CA ASN A 245 -4.07 27.68 28.67
C ASN A 245 -4.90 26.84 29.65
N GLU A 246 -5.76 25.95 29.17
CA GLU A 246 -6.64 25.12 29.99
C GLU A 246 -6.01 23.74 30.23
N ALA A 247 -5.61 23.46 31.47
CA ALA A 247 -4.95 22.20 31.84
C ALA A 247 -5.79 20.96 31.45
N MET A 248 -7.10 21.02 31.66
CA MET A 248 -8.03 19.94 31.30
C MET A 248 -8.06 19.64 29.80
N VAL A 249 -7.86 20.66 28.95
CA VAL A 249 -7.79 20.47 27.50
C VAL A 249 -6.50 19.74 27.12
N LEU A 250 -5.37 20.12 27.73
CA LEU A 250 -4.07 19.48 27.49
C LEU A 250 -4.03 18.04 28.03
N GLU A 251 -4.72 17.75 29.13
CA GLU A 251 -4.89 16.39 29.65
C GLU A 251 -5.70 15.53 28.69
N MET A 252 -6.90 15.98 28.28
CA MET A 252 -7.73 15.26 27.30
C MET A 252 -6.98 15.03 25.99
N GLN A 253 -6.23 16.02 25.49
CA GLN A 253 -5.41 15.87 24.30
C GLN A 253 -4.38 14.74 24.47
N ARG A 254 -3.64 14.72 25.59
CA ARG A 254 -2.63 13.68 25.86
C ARG A 254 -3.23 12.29 26.03
N ASP A 255 -4.39 12.19 26.68
CA ASP A 255 -5.07 10.91 26.86
C ASP A 255 -5.52 10.33 25.50
N ILE A 256 -6.06 11.16 24.62
CA ILE A 256 -6.45 10.75 23.26
C ILE A 256 -5.21 10.36 22.45
N GLN A 257 -4.11 11.13 22.52
CA GLN A 257 -2.84 10.79 21.87
C GLN A 257 -2.36 9.40 22.32
N HIS A 258 -2.22 9.20 23.62
CA HIS A 258 -1.74 7.95 24.19
C HIS A 258 -2.64 6.76 23.83
N TYR A 259 -3.96 6.96 23.86
CA TYR A 259 -4.91 5.93 23.45
C TYR A 259 -4.71 5.51 22.00
N ILE A 260 -4.62 6.49 21.09
CA ILE A 260 -4.43 6.22 19.66
C ILE A 260 -3.08 5.52 19.45
N GLU A 261 -1.98 6.03 20.01
CA GLU A 261 -0.65 5.42 19.88
C GLU A 261 -0.60 3.97 20.35
N LYS A 262 -1.27 3.67 21.47
CA LYS A 262 -1.32 2.32 22.04
C LYS A 262 -1.99 1.32 21.09
N TRP A 263 -3.06 1.73 20.41
CA TRP A 263 -3.89 0.83 19.61
C TRP A 263 -3.59 0.89 18.11
N LEU A 264 -2.95 1.96 17.64
CA LEU A 264 -2.57 2.14 16.25
C LEU A 264 -1.78 0.96 15.68
N PRO A 265 -0.84 0.33 16.41
CA PRO A 265 -0.19 -0.91 15.98
C PRO A 265 -1.17 -2.00 15.54
N SER A 266 -2.25 -2.23 16.28
CA SER A 266 -3.25 -3.26 15.96
C SER A 266 -3.96 -2.99 14.63
N PHE A 267 -4.14 -1.73 14.24
CA PHE A 267 -4.76 -1.36 12.97
C PHE A 267 -3.85 -1.57 11.76
N TYR A 268 -2.53 -1.50 11.94
CA TYR A 268 -1.60 -1.91 10.88
C TYR A 268 -1.72 -3.41 10.57
N HIS A 269 -1.96 -4.24 11.59
CA HIS A 269 -2.14 -5.68 11.43
C HIS A 269 -3.53 -6.06 10.88
N ASP A 270 -4.51 -5.15 10.96
CA ASP A 270 -5.85 -5.30 10.35
C ASP A 270 -5.87 -4.79 8.89
N HIS A 271 -4.73 -4.30 8.38
CA HIS A 271 -4.50 -3.78 7.01
C HIS A 271 -5.56 -2.79 6.52
N ARG A 272 -6.10 -1.97 7.43
CA ARG A 272 -7.03 -0.90 7.05
C ARG A 272 -6.30 0.19 6.27
N SER A 273 -6.96 0.71 5.24
CA SER A 273 -6.45 1.88 4.50
C SER A 273 -6.66 3.18 5.27
N TYR A 274 -7.68 3.23 6.12
CA TYR A 274 -8.03 4.40 6.92
C TYR A 274 -8.39 3.98 8.34
N VAL A 275 -7.99 4.79 9.31
CA VAL A 275 -8.57 4.81 10.66
C VAL A 275 -9.05 6.23 10.89
N THR A 276 -10.36 6.38 11.11
CA THR A 276 -10.98 7.69 11.28
C THR A 276 -11.27 7.95 12.75
N ILE A 277 -10.66 8.99 13.28
CA ILE A 277 -10.84 9.50 14.63
C ILE A 277 -11.72 10.74 14.59
N GLY A 278 -12.95 10.59 15.07
CA GLY A 278 -13.91 11.67 15.24
C GLY A 278 -13.79 12.35 16.59
N ILE A 279 -13.59 13.67 16.59
CA ILE A 279 -13.65 14.50 17.81
C ILE A 279 -14.91 15.35 17.77
N GLY A 280 -15.79 15.17 18.75
CA GLY A 280 -17.11 15.78 18.79
C GLY A 280 -17.24 16.86 19.87
N CYS A 281 -17.68 18.06 19.50
CA CYS A 281 -18.23 19.02 20.47
C CYS A 281 -19.69 19.34 20.13
N THR A 282 -20.37 20.26 20.83
CA THR A 282 -21.79 20.53 20.53
C THR A 282 -21.98 21.07 19.11
N GLY A 283 -21.19 22.08 18.72
CA GLY A 283 -21.39 22.85 17.49
C GLY A 283 -20.40 22.57 16.35
N GLY A 284 -19.31 21.84 16.59
CA GLY A 284 -18.31 21.52 15.56
C GLY A 284 -17.35 22.64 15.16
N GLN A 285 -17.28 23.75 15.93
CA GLN A 285 -16.54 24.96 15.51
C GLN A 285 -15.30 25.29 16.36
N HIS A 286 -15.30 25.01 17.67
CA HIS A 286 -14.25 25.45 18.59
C HIS A 286 -13.38 24.30 19.10
N ARG A 287 -13.83 23.61 20.17
CA ARG A 287 -13.08 22.59 20.91
C ARG A 287 -12.65 21.41 20.05
N SER A 288 -13.59 20.86 19.27
CA SER A 288 -13.30 19.71 18.40
C SER A 288 -12.34 20.07 17.27
N VAL A 289 -12.51 21.24 16.66
CA VAL A 289 -11.61 21.74 15.60
C VAL A 289 -10.21 21.93 16.14
N TYR A 290 -10.07 22.59 17.29
CA TYR A 290 -8.78 22.78 17.95
C TYR A 290 -8.07 21.45 18.22
N LEU A 291 -8.74 20.51 18.87
CA LEU A 291 -8.14 19.20 19.20
C LEU A 291 -7.76 18.42 17.95
N VAL A 292 -8.56 18.46 16.89
CA VAL A 292 -8.24 17.79 15.62
C VAL A 292 -6.99 18.39 14.96
N GLU A 293 -6.82 19.71 14.97
CA GLU A 293 -5.59 20.34 14.48
C GLU A 293 -4.36 19.95 15.32
N GLN A 294 -4.49 19.93 16.65
CA GLN A 294 -3.39 19.53 17.54
C GLN A 294 -3.00 18.05 17.40
N LEU A 295 -3.98 17.15 17.39
CA LEU A 295 -3.77 15.72 17.21
C LEU A 295 -3.22 15.43 15.81
N GLY A 296 -3.80 16.05 14.79
CA GLY A 296 -3.33 15.90 13.42
C GLY A 296 -1.88 16.36 13.24
N ALA A 297 -1.50 17.51 13.81
CA ALA A 297 -0.13 18.01 13.78
C ALA A 297 0.86 17.06 14.49
N TYR A 298 0.45 16.47 15.62
CA TYR A 298 1.25 15.50 16.35
C TYR A 298 1.52 14.23 15.55
N PHE A 299 0.48 13.55 15.07
CA PHE A 299 0.63 12.28 14.35
C PHE A 299 1.24 12.44 12.94
N LYS A 300 1.15 13.63 12.33
CA LYS A 300 1.74 13.91 11.01
C LYS A 300 3.26 13.79 10.99
N GLN A 301 3.92 13.80 12.16
CA GLN A 301 5.37 13.61 12.27
C GLN A 301 5.80 12.18 11.94
N GLN A 302 4.93 11.19 12.15
CA GLN A 302 5.25 9.76 12.05
C GLN A 302 4.32 9.00 11.10
N HIS A 303 3.16 9.55 10.76
CA HIS A 303 2.12 8.88 10.00
C HIS A 303 1.56 9.76 8.88
N GLN A 304 0.96 9.12 7.88
CA GLN A 304 0.16 9.83 6.89
C GLN A 304 -1.16 10.26 7.54
N VAL A 305 -1.39 11.57 7.60
CA VAL A 305 -2.54 12.16 8.29
C VAL A 305 -3.40 12.97 7.34
N MET A 306 -4.71 12.78 7.44
CA MET A 306 -5.74 13.61 6.81
C MET A 306 -6.52 14.36 7.91
N ILE A 307 -6.73 15.66 7.73
CA ILE A 307 -7.48 16.50 8.67
C ILE A 307 -8.73 17.02 7.97
N ARG A 308 -9.90 16.86 8.61
CA ARG A 308 -11.18 17.34 8.10
C ARG A 308 -12.00 18.03 9.19
N HIS A 309 -12.70 19.09 8.84
CA HIS A 309 -13.63 19.79 9.73
C HIS A 309 -15.01 19.83 9.09
N ARG A 310 -15.93 19.01 9.57
CA ARG A 310 -17.22 18.81 8.90
C ARG A 310 -18.04 20.09 8.83
N GLU A 311 -18.15 20.84 9.93
CA GLU A 311 -18.93 22.08 9.99
C GLU A 311 -18.17 23.34 9.56
N LEU A 312 -16.88 23.24 9.19
CA LEU A 312 -16.12 24.35 8.63
C LEU A 312 -15.95 24.25 7.11
N GLN A 313 -16.46 23.18 6.49
CA GLN A 313 -16.55 23.06 5.04
C GLN A 313 -17.75 23.88 4.53
N ASP A 314 -17.53 25.18 4.31
CA ASP A 314 -18.22 26.04 3.33
C ASP A 314 -17.77 27.51 3.47
N ALA A 315 -16.65 27.87 2.83
CA ALA A 315 -16.27 29.27 2.62
C ALA A 315 -15.67 29.59 1.24
N HIS A 316 -15.56 28.62 0.31
CA HIS A 316 -14.96 28.83 -1.02
C HIS A 316 -15.72 28.22 -2.20
N ALA A 317 -17.04 28.03 -2.09
CA ALA A 317 -17.90 27.67 -3.22
C ALA A 317 -19.00 28.72 -3.46
N THR A 318 -18.69 30.00 -3.35
CA THR A 318 -19.45 31.04 -4.06
C THR A 318 -18.90 31.15 -5.48
N VAL A 319 -19.53 30.38 -6.36
CA VAL A 319 -19.52 30.61 -7.81
C VAL A 319 -19.84 32.10 -8.03
N SER A 320 -18.87 32.83 -8.58
CA SER A 320 -19.13 34.17 -9.11
C SER A 320 -20.02 34.03 -10.35
N PRO A 321 -21.03 34.90 -10.52
CA PRO A 321 -21.91 34.89 -11.69
C PRO A 321 -21.17 35.15 -13.00
#